data_AF-A0A2Y9BJQ7-F1
#
_entry.id   AF-A0A2Y9BJQ7-F1
#
_cell.length_a   1.000
_cell.length_b   1.000
_cell.length_c   1.000
_cell.angle_alpha   90.00
_cell.angle_beta   90.00
_cell.angle_gamma   90.00
#
_symmetry.space_group_name_H-M   'P 1'
#
loop_
_entity.id
_entity.type
_entity.pdbx_description
1 polymer ?
#
loop_
_entity_poly.entity_id
_entity_poly.type
_entity_poly.pdbx_seq_one_letter_code
_entity_poly.pdbx_strand_id
1 'polypeptide(L)'
;MITNADIWSLLEQFYSDGFTVETLSKTTGISAELLERCRKKETLNRDDLQELTYVLAFLSELYMQDTTSINYLKDLVAMLTWYFMISKEAIANYLHLTKEEFETFLADPRNYPNCYDLSMNLMLLYVTLVRDKRL
;
A
#
# COMPACT_ATOMS: atom_id res chain seq x y z
N MET A 1 -11.90 8.07 10.09
CA MET A 1 -11.43 7.93 11.49
C MET A 1 -10.25 6.98 11.46
N ILE A 2 -9.03 7.50 11.61
CA ILE A 2 -7.86 6.64 11.82
C ILE A 2 -7.97 6.18 13.27
N THR A 3 -8.41 4.96 13.52
CA THR A 3 -8.23 4.34 14.83
C THR A 3 -6.73 4.24 15.05
N ASN A 4 -6.22 4.99 16.05
CA ASN A 4 -4.82 4.99 16.49
C ASN A 4 -4.31 3.56 16.72
N ALA A 5 -3.87 2.87 15.67
CA ALA A 5 -3.02 1.71 15.82
C ALA A 5 -1.64 2.26 16.19
N ASP A 6 -1.19 1.99 17.40
CA ASP A 6 0.19 2.30 17.76
C ASP A 6 1.12 1.38 16.94
N ILE A 7 2.32 1.86 16.60
CA ILE A 7 3.29 1.10 15.81
C ILE A 7 3.59 -0.26 16.45
N TRP A 8 3.46 -0.37 17.78
CA TRP A 8 3.73 -1.59 18.53
C TRP A 8 2.72 -2.69 18.25
N SER A 9 1.44 -2.37 18.24
CA SER A 9 0.36 -3.31 17.95
C SER A 9 0.39 -3.76 16.48
N LEU A 10 0.75 -2.87 15.56
CA LEU A 10 0.98 -3.25 14.16
C LEU A 10 2.20 -4.15 13.97
N LEU A 11 3.30 -3.89 14.71
CA LEU A 11 4.48 -4.76 14.69
C LEU A 11 4.18 -6.13 15.31
N GLU A 12 3.45 -6.17 16.43
CA GLU A 12 3.02 -7.42 17.08
C GLU A 12 2.16 -8.26 16.12
N GLN A 13 1.18 -7.64 15.43
CA GLN A 13 0.39 -8.28 14.37
C GLN A 13 1.28 -8.80 13.23
N PHE A 14 2.21 -7.97 12.74
CA PHE A 14 3.11 -8.34 11.65
C PHE A 14 3.94 -9.59 11.99
N TYR A 15 4.47 -9.67 13.21
CA TYR A 15 5.22 -10.85 13.62
C TYR A 15 4.32 -12.05 13.93
N SER A 16 3.09 -11.84 14.45
CA SER A 16 2.15 -12.95 14.68
C SER A 16 1.68 -13.60 13.38
N ASP A 17 1.61 -12.83 12.29
CA ASP A 17 1.25 -13.32 10.95
C ASP A 17 2.40 -14.09 10.28
N GLY A 18 3.55 -14.22 10.95
CA GLY A 18 4.69 -15.04 10.51
C GLY A 18 5.74 -14.29 9.69
N PHE A 19 5.58 -12.98 9.50
CA PHE A 19 6.62 -12.16 8.88
C PHE A 19 7.82 -11.96 9.83
N THR A 20 8.99 -11.64 9.28
CA THR A 20 10.23 -11.52 10.04
C THR A 20 10.78 -10.10 10.03
N VAL A 21 11.69 -9.81 10.96
CA VAL A 21 12.45 -8.55 10.96
C VAL A 21 13.22 -8.37 9.66
N GLU A 22 13.75 -9.45 9.08
CA GLU A 22 14.44 -9.39 7.79
C GLU A 22 13.50 -8.94 6.67
N THR A 23 12.26 -9.46 6.63
CA THR A 23 11.24 -9.03 5.65
C THR A 23 10.93 -7.55 5.80
N LEU A 24 10.70 -7.09 7.03
CA LEU A 24 10.38 -5.69 7.28
C LEU A 24 11.54 -4.77 6.91
N SER A 25 12.77 -5.13 7.31
CA SER A 25 13.99 -4.39 6.98
C SER A 25 14.20 -4.25 5.47
N LYS A 26 14.07 -5.34 4.72
CA LYS A 26 14.20 -5.32 3.25
C LYS A 26 13.12 -4.50 2.55
N THR A 27 11.94 -4.40 3.16
CA THR A 27 10.79 -3.72 2.56
C THR A 27 10.85 -2.21 2.81
N THR A 28 11.17 -1.80 4.03
CA THR A 28 11.19 -0.39 4.44
C THR A 28 12.56 0.28 4.27
N GLY A 29 13.64 -0.51 4.11
CA GLY A 29 15.02 -0.02 4.10
C GLY A 29 15.58 0.28 5.48
N ILE A 30 14.79 0.12 6.54
CA ILE A 30 15.20 0.36 7.92
C ILE A 30 16.07 -0.79 8.43
N SER A 31 17.10 -0.48 9.23
CA SER A 31 18.04 -1.49 9.70
C SER A 31 17.36 -2.55 10.59
N ALA A 32 17.73 -3.82 10.39
CA ALA A 32 17.25 -4.92 11.21
C ALA A 32 17.61 -4.73 12.71
N GLU A 33 18.74 -4.08 12.99
CA GLU A 33 19.15 -3.74 14.35
C GLU A 33 18.16 -2.80 15.03
N LEU A 34 17.77 -1.70 14.36
CA LEU A 34 16.75 -0.80 14.89
C LEU A 34 15.42 -1.52 15.11
N LEU A 35 14.98 -2.35 14.16
CA LEU A 35 13.74 -3.11 14.27
C LEU A 35 13.77 -4.14 15.42
N GLU A 36 14.91 -4.77 15.70
CA GLU A 36 15.07 -5.66 16.85
C GLU A 36 15.03 -4.89 18.19
N ARG A 37 15.66 -3.70 18.25
CA ARG A 37 15.56 -2.82 19.44
C ARG A 37 14.10 -2.41 19.69
N CYS A 38 13.37 -2.09 18.62
CA CYS A 38 11.93 -1.82 18.67
C CYS A 38 11.17 -3.03 19.23
N ARG A 39 11.41 -4.22 18.68
CA ARG A 39 10.76 -5.46 19.12
C ARG A 39 11.00 -5.76 20.61
N LYS A 40 12.20 -5.48 21.10
CA LYS A 40 12.57 -5.62 22.53
C LYS A 40 12.06 -4.49 23.42
N LYS A 41 11.35 -3.50 22.85
CA LYS A 41 10.84 -2.31 23.54
C LYS A 41 11.96 -1.53 24.25
N GLU A 42 13.15 -1.50 23.65
CA GLU A 42 14.28 -0.71 24.13
C GLU A 42 14.04 0.79 23.92
N THR A 43 14.75 1.63 24.68
CA THR A 43 14.67 3.09 24.52
C THR A 43 15.20 3.51 23.15
N LEU A 44 14.40 4.30 22.44
CA LEU A 44 14.72 4.84 21.12
C LEU A 44 15.05 6.32 21.22
N ASN A 45 16.00 6.76 20.40
CA ASN A 45 16.33 8.18 20.26
C ASN A 45 15.39 8.85 19.25
N ARG A 46 15.58 10.16 19.01
CA ARG A 46 14.72 10.91 18.09
C ARG A 46 14.86 10.47 16.63
N ASP A 47 16.07 10.13 16.21
CA ASP A 47 16.36 9.73 14.83
C ASP A 47 15.75 8.34 14.54
N ASP A 48 15.87 7.41 15.51
CA ASP A 48 15.19 6.12 15.51
C ASP A 48 13.67 6.29 15.29
N LEU A 49 13.05 7.21 16.04
CA LEU A 49 11.60 7.49 15.92
C LEU A 49 11.23 8.09 14.56
N GLN A 50 12.12 8.90 13.98
CA GLN A 50 11.90 9.47 12.65
C GLN A 50 11.92 8.39 11.57
N GLU A 51 12.88 7.46 11.63
CA GLU A 51 12.93 6.31 10.71
C GLU A 51 11.71 5.39 10.84
N LEU A 52 11.21 5.21 12.07
CA LEU A 52 10.01 4.40 12.31
C LEU A 52 8.72 4.97 11.71
N THR A 53 8.69 6.25 11.31
CA THR A 53 7.52 6.79 10.59
C THR A 53 7.28 6.07 9.26
N TYR A 54 8.35 5.65 8.57
CA TYR A 54 8.25 4.86 7.35
C TYR A 54 7.73 3.45 7.62
N VAL A 55 8.15 2.85 8.73
CA VAL A 55 7.65 1.54 9.18
C VAL A 55 6.17 1.62 9.51
N LEU A 56 5.75 2.67 10.24
CA LEU A 56 4.35 2.89 10.56
C LEU A 56 3.50 3.09 9.31
N ALA A 57 3.97 3.88 8.34
CA ALA A 57 3.28 4.08 7.07
C ALA A 57 3.07 2.74 6.35
N PHE A 58 4.14 1.95 6.19
CA PHE A 58 4.08 0.63 5.57
C PHE A 58 3.10 -0.32 6.28
N LEU A 59 3.17 -0.41 7.61
CA LEU A 59 2.31 -1.31 8.38
C LEU A 59 0.84 -0.85 8.37
N SER A 60 0.61 0.47 8.35
CA SER A 60 -0.73 1.04 8.22
C SER A 60 -1.32 0.70 6.85
N GLU A 61 -0.53 0.79 5.78
CA GLU A 61 -0.98 0.35 4.45
C GLU A 61 -1.31 -1.14 4.41
N LEU A 62 -0.52 -1.97 5.09
CA LEU A 62 -0.72 -3.42 5.10
C LEU A 62 -1.97 -3.85 5.88
N TYR A 63 -2.22 -3.26 7.05
CA TYR A 63 -3.25 -3.74 7.98
C TYR A 63 -4.47 -2.83 8.12
N MET A 64 -4.37 -1.56 7.76
CA MET A 64 -5.45 -0.58 7.96
C MET A 64 -6.15 -0.19 6.67
N GLN A 65 -5.62 -0.56 5.50
CA GLN A 65 -6.32 -0.36 4.24
C GLN A 65 -7.50 -1.31 4.13
N ASP A 66 -8.70 -0.73 4.09
CA ASP A 66 -9.92 -1.48 3.80
C ASP A 66 -9.99 -1.76 2.30
N THR A 67 -9.43 -2.90 1.89
CA THR A 67 -9.51 -3.39 0.51
C THR A 67 -10.94 -3.71 0.08
N THR A 68 -11.88 -3.75 1.03
CA THR A 68 -13.31 -3.90 0.77
C THR A 68 -14.02 -2.55 0.58
N SER A 69 -13.33 -1.44 0.82
CA SER A 69 -13.86 -0.10 0.53
C SER A 69 -14.07 0.08 -0.98
N ILE A 70 -15.21 0.67 -1.35
CA ILE A 70 -15.49 1.07 -2.74
C ILE A 70 -14.46 2.08 -3.28
N ASN A 71 -13.76 2.78 -2.38
CA ASN A 71 -12.75 3.77 -2.74
C ASN A 71 -11.36 3.17 -2.95
N TYR A 72 -11.10 1.91 -2.57
CA TYR A 72 -9.76 1.33 -2.65
C TYR A 72 -9.15 1.44 -4.05
N LEU A 73 -9.92 1.09 -5.10
CA LEU A 73 -9.43 1.21 -6.48
C LEU A 73 -9.30 2.68 -6.94
N LYS A 74 -10.13 3.58 -6.41
CA LYS A 74 -9.99 5.03 -6.69
C LYS A 74 -8.69 5.57 -6.10
N ASP A 75 -8.37 5.17 -4.87
CA ASP A 75 -7.15 5.57 -4.18
C ASP A 75 -5.92 5.02 -4.91
N LEU A 76 -5.99 3.78 -5.41
CA LEU A 76 -4.95 3.20 -6.24
C LEU A 76 -4.76 3.96 -7.57
N VAL A 77 -5.85 4.33 -8.26
CA VAL A 77 -5.78 5.18 -9.47
C VAL A 77 -5.21 6.57 -9.17
N ALA A 78 -5.59 7.16 -8.04
CA ALA A 78 -5.05 8.44 -7.60
C ALA A 78 -3.53 8.33 -7.37
N MET A 79 -3.07 7.25 -6.74
CA MET A 79 -1.64 6.98 -6.54
C MET A 79 -0.89 6.83 -7.86
N LEU A 80 -1.41 6.04 -8.80
CA LEU A 80 -0.86 5.92 -10.16
C LEU A 80 -0.75 7.27 -10.87
N THR A 81 -1.74 8.14 -10.68
CA THR A 81 -1.76 9.47 -11.31
C THR A 81 -0.77 10.43 -10.66
N TRP A 82 -0.71 10.45 -9.33
CA TRP A 82 0.05 11.47 -8.59
C TRP A 82 1.53 11.10 -8.43
N TYR A 83 1.84 9.84 -8.12
CA TYR A 83 3.22 9.39 -7.89
C TYR A 83 3.91 8.98 -9.18
N PHE A 84 3.21 8.23 -10.05
CA PHE A 84 3.79 7.72 -11.28
C PHE A 84 3.48 8.58 -12.51
N MET A 85 2.77 9.70 -12.33
CA MET A 85 2.40 10.64 -13.40
C MET A 85 1.67 9.98 -14.59
N ILE A 86 0.93 8.90 -14.34
CA ILE A 86 0.16 8.21 -15.38
C ILE A 86 -1.19 8.88 -15.54
N SER A 87 -1.54 9.31 -16.75
CA SER A 87 -2.85 9.92 -16.99
C SER A 87 -3.97 8.89 -16.79
N LYS A 88 -5.13 9.35 -16.29
CA LYS A 88 -6.34 8.52 -16.21
C LYS A 88 -6.71 7.89 -17.55
N GLU A 89 -6.48 8.60 -18.65
CA GLU A 89 -6.72 8.10 -20.00
C GLU A 89 -5.81 6.91 -20.35
N ALA A 90 -4.52 6.97 -20.00
CA ALA A 90 -3.60 5.86 -20.21
C ALA A 90 -4.00 4.63 -19.38
N ILE A 91 -4.45 4.83 -18.14
CA ILE A 91 -4.95 3.75 -17.28
C ILE A 91 -6.22 3.13 -17.89
N ALA A 92 -7.18 3.95 -18.34
CA ALA A 92 -8.39 3.47 -19.00
C ALA A 92 -8.07 2.64 -20.26
N ASN A 93 -7.16 3.14 -21.11
CA ASN A 93 -6.72 2.45 -22.32
C ASN A 93 -6.02 1.11 -22.00
N TYR A 94 -5.19 1.07 -20.95
CA TYR A 94 -4.55 -0.16 -20.48
C TYR A 94 -5.58 -1.20 -20.03
N LEU A 95 -6.68 -0.76 -19.42
CA LEU A 95 -7.81 -1.61 -19.03
C LEU A 95 -8.77 -1.92 -20.18
N HIS A 96 -8.50 -1.44 -21.39
CA HIS A 96 -9.36 -1.55 -22.56
C HIS A 96 -10.76 -0.95 -22.36
N LEU A 97 -10.85 0.14 -21.60
CA LEU A 97 -12.07 0.89 -21.33
C LEU A 97 -12.04 2.26 -22.02
N THR A 98 -13.21 2.72 -22.46
CA THR A 98 -13.41 4.14 -22.76
C THR A 98 -13.37 4.99 -21.49
N LYS A 99 -13.26 6.31 -21.63
CA LYS A 99 -13.27 7.24 -20.49
C LYS A 99 -14.55 7.11 -19.65
N GLU A 100 -15.72 6.99 -20.28
CA GLU A 100 -17.00 6.86 -19.56
C GLU A 100 -17.11 5.52 -18.84
N GLU A 101 -16.69 4.44 -19.48
CA GLU A 101 -16.64 3.11 -18.86
C GLU A 101 -15.69 3.07 -17.67
N PHE A 102 -14.53 3.72 -17.78
CA PHE A 102 -13.56 3.78 -16.69
C PHE A 102 -14.10 4.55 -15.47
N GLU A 103 -14.73 5.71 -15.68
CA GLU A 103 -15.34 6.46 -14.56
C GLU A 103 -16.55 5.69 -13.96
N THR A 104 -17.31 4.97 -14.77
CA THR A 104 -18.40 4.09 -14.31
C THR A 104 -17.87 2.92 -13.47
N PHE A 105 -16.81 2.26 -13.95
CA PHE A 105 -16.11 1.21 -13.22
C PHE A 105 -15.61 1.73 -11.87
N LEU A 106 -14.94 2.89 -11.83
CA LEU A 106 -14.44 3.45 -10.59
C LEU A 106 -15.56 3.87 -9.64
N ALA A 107 -16.70 4.34 -10.15
CA ALA A 107 -17.83 4.76 -9.32
C ALA A 107 -18.42 3.59 -8.51
N ASP A 108 -18.56 2.42 -9.14
CA ASP A 108 -19.07 1.20 -8.51
C ASP A 108 -18.36 -0.08 -9.01
N PRO A 109 -17.12 -0.32 -8.55
CA PRO A 109 -16.30 -1.41 -9.08
C PRO A 109 -16.92 -2.79 -8.88
N ARG A 110 -17.67 -2.99 -7.79
CA ARG A 110 -18.18 -4.31 -7.42
C ARG A 110 -19.27 -4.81 -8.35
N ASN A 111 -20.08 -3.89 -8.88
CA ASN A 111 -21.21 -4.21 -9.74
C ASN A 111 -20.89 -4.03 -11.23
N TYR A 112 -19.69 -3.56 -11.57
CA TYR A 112 -19.27 -3.38 -12.95
C TYR A 112 -18.98 -4.74 -13.65
N PRO A 113 -19.37 -4.94 -14.92
CA PRO A 113 -19.05 -6.15 -15.66
C PRO A 113 -17.54 -6.43 -15.73
N ASN A 114 -17.13 -7.69 -15.53
CA ASN A 114 -15.72 -8.10 -15.51
C ASN A 114 -14.86 -7.39 -14.44
N CYS A 115 -15.47 -6.96 -13.33
CA CYS A 115 -14.79 -6.22 -12.27
C CYS A 115 -13.53 -6.91 -11.73
N TYR A 116 -13.53 -8.23 -11.63
CA TYR A 116 -12.38 -9.00 -11.15
C TYR A 116 -11.17 -8.79 -12.05
N ASP A 117 -11.30 -9.01 -13.35
CA ASP A 117 -10.19 -8.88 -14.30
C ASP A 117 -9.68 -7.43 -14.38
N LEU A 118 -10.58 -6.46 -14.38
CA LEU A 118 -10.23 -5.04 -14.38
C LEU A 118 -9.46 -4.66 -13.11
N SER A 119 -9.92 -5.11 -11.93
CA SER A 119 -9.24 -4.87 -10.66
C SER A 119 -7.88 -5.54 -10.62
N MET A 120 -7.76 -6.77 -11.11
CA MET A 120 -6.51 -7.51 -11.19
C MET A 120 -5.50 -6.84 -12.12
N ASN A 121 -5.93 -6.38 -13.30
CA ASN A 121 -5.07 -5.65 -14.23
C ASN A 121 -4.62 -4.31 -13.64
N LEU A 122 -5.52 -3.59 -12.97
CA LEU A 122 -5.19 -2.34 -12.29
C LEU A 122 -4.17 -2.55 -11.17
N MET A 123 -4.34 -3.60 -10.35
CA MET A 123 -3.35 -3.99 -9.34
C MET A 123 -2.03 -4.45 -9.96
N LEU A 124 -2.07 -5.17 -11.08
CA LEU A 124 -0.87 -5.60 -11.81
C LEU A 124 -0.08 -4.38 -12.33
N LEU A 125 -0.75 -3.38 -12.87
CA LEU A 125 -0.13 -2.11 -13.29
C LEU A 125 0.60 -1.46 -12.11
N TYR A 126 -0.09 -1.31 -10.98
CA TYR A 126 0.51 -0.75 -9.75
C TYR A 126 1.71 -1.55 -9.27
N VAL A 127 1.57 -2.86 -9.09
CA VAL A 127 2.64 -3.73 -8.60
C VAL A 127 3.82 -3.74 -9.57
N THR A 128 3.59 -3.65 -10.88
CA THR A 128 4.67 -3.60 -11.88
C THR A 128 5.50 -2.33 -11.73
N LEU A 129 4.85 -1.18 -11.54
CA LEU A 129 5.53 0.10 -11.34
C LEU A 129 6.31 0.15 -10.02
N VAL A 130 5.76 -0.45 -8.95
CA VAL A 130 6.44 -0.53 -7.65
C VAL A 130 7.58 -1.56 -7.64
N ARG A 131 7.44 -2.67 -8.40
CA ARG A 131 8.47 -3.72 -8.49
C ARG A 131 9.72 -3.25 -9.19
N ASP A 132 9.59 -2.36 -10.17
CA ASP A 132 10.76 -1.77 -10.83
C ASP A 132 11.38 -0.71 -9.91
N LYS A 133 12.10 -1.17 -8.88
CA LYS A 133 12.86 -0.36 -7.89
C LYS A 133 14.03 0.44 -8.52
N ARG A 134 13.94 0.84 -9.79
CA ARG A 134 14.91 1.69 -10.49
C ARG A 134 14.58 3.18 -10.40
N LEU A 135 13.55 3.55 -9.63
CA LEU A 135 13.33 4.92 -9.16
C LEU A 135 14.01 5.11 -7.80
#